data_AF-A0A2D6NCL7-F1
#
_entry.id   AF-A0A2D6NCL7-F1
#
_cell.length_a   1.000
_cell.length_b   1.000
_cell.length_c   1.000
_cell.angle_alpha   90.00
_cell.angle_beta   90.00
_cell.angle_gamma   90.00
#
_symmetry.space_group_name_H-M   'P 1'
#
loop_
_entity.id
_entity.type
_entity.pdbx_description
1 polymer ?
#
loop_
_entity_poly.entity_id
_entity_poly.type
_entity_poly.pdbx_seq_one_letter_code
_entity_poly.pdbx_strand_id
1 'polypeptide(L)'
;MVKEKVQIKTKELIYRGQPLEELQKMDVRESAKFLPSRSRRTILRNFDVIEKFIARAEKKDIKKKRIKTHLRDLVVVPRLVGLTISVHNGKSFTEVPITIEMIGHRLGEFAQTRGKVNHGSAGIGATKSSRAQKK
;
A
#
# COMPACT_ATOMS: atom_id res chain seq x y z
N MET A 1 -18.19 -15.23 41.21
CA MET A 1 -17.44 -14.05 40.73
C MET A 1 -17.36 -14.11 39.21
N VAL A 2 -18.26 -13.40 38.53
CA VAL A 2 -18.30 -13.33 37.07
C VAL A 2 -17.16 -12.41 36.64
N LYS A 3 -16.15 -12.95 35.95
CA LYS A 3 -15.08 -12.15 35.35
C LYS A 3 -15.69 -11.36 34.19
N GLU A 4 -15.92 -10.06 34.41
CA GLU A 4 -16.18 -9.13 33.31
C GLU A 4 -15.00 -9.19 32.33
N LYS A 5 -15.27 -9.61 31.09
CA LYS A 5 -14.33 -9.47 29.99
C LYS A 5 -14.20 -7.97 29.71
N VAL A 6 -13.10 -7.37 30.12
CA VAL A 6 -12.71 -6.02 29.68
C VAL A 6 -12.55 -6.08 28.16
N GLN A 7 -13.57 -5.60 27.43
CA GLN A 7 -13.46 -5.38 26.00
C GLN A 7 -12.59 -4.14 25.79
N ILE A 8 -11.32 -4.35 25.41
CA ILE A 8 -10.48 -3.25 24.94
C ILE A 8 -11.13 -2.73 23.65
N LYS A 9 -11.77 -1.55 23.69
CA LYS A 9 -12.28 -0.88 22.50
C LYS A 9 -11.10 -0.65 21.55
N THR A 10 -11.10 -1.32 20.42
CA THR A 10 -10.15 -1.09 19.33
C THR A 10 -10.26 0.37 18.88
N LYS A 11 -9.12 1.01 18.66
CA LYS A 11 -9.05 2.41 18.21
C LYS A 11 -9.91 2.60 16.95
N GLU A 12 -10.83 3.57 16.96
CA GLU A 12 -11.69 3.85 15.82
C GLU A 12 -10.83 4.22 14.60
N LEU A 13 -11.03 3.50 13.50
CA LEU A 13 -10.27 3.69 12.26
C LEU A 13 -10.87 4.87 11.49
N ILE A 14 -10.32 6.06 11.73
CA ILE A 14 -10.77 7.32 11.14
C ILE A 14 -9.75 7.79 10.09
N TYR A 15 -10.22 8.24 8.93
CA TYR A 15 -9.42 8.95 7.94
C TYR A 15 -10.06 10.30 7.62
N ARG A 16 -9.35 11.40 7.93
CA ARG A 16 -9.80 12.79 7.68
C ARG A 16 -11.22 13.08 8.19
N GLY A 17 -11.55 12.57 9.37
CA GLY A 17 -12.86 12.79 10.01
C GLY A 17 -14.00 11.91 9.48
N GLN A 18 -13.69 10.90 8.64
CA GLN A 18 -14.66 9.90 8.17
C GLN A 18 -14.24 8.52 8.68
N PRO A 19 -15.19 7.69 9.16
CA PRO A 19 -14.89 6.31 9.53
C PRO A 19 -14.58 5.48 8.27
N LEU A 20 -13.72 4.48 8.43
CA LEU A 20 -13.29 3.61 7.33
C LEU A 20 -14.47 2.92 6.62
N GLU A 21 -15.47 2.47 7.38
CA GLU A 21 -16.62 1.76 6.84
C GLU A 21 -17.44 2.61 5.86
N GLU A 22 -17.57 3.91 6.14
CA GLU A 22 -18.26 4.83 5.24
C GLU A 22 -17.44 5.03 3.96
N LEU A 23 -16.13 5.22 4.09
CA LEU A 23 -15.23 5.39 2.95
C LEU A 23 -15.16 4.15 2.05
N GLN A 24 -15.34 2.95 2.59
CA GLN A 24 -15.38 1.71 1.82
C GLN A 24 -16.69 1.49 1.05
N LYS A 25 -17.81 2.00 1.59
CA LYS A 25 -19.14 1.92 0.96
C LYS A 25 -19.30 2.94 -0.16
N MET A 26 -18.65 4.10 -0.05
CA MET A 26 -18.65 5.14 -1.07
C MET A 26 -18.00 4.68 -2.38
N ASP A 27 -18.39 5.32 -3.49
CA ASP A 27 -17.70 5.13 -4.75
C ASP A 27 -16.25 5.69 -4.69
N VAL A 28 -15.38 5.16 -5.55
CA VAL A 28 -13.99 5.59 -5.66
C VAL A 28 -13.88 7.07 -6.07
N ARG A 29 -14.84 7.61 -6.84
CA ARG A 29 -14.85 9.05 -7.20
C ARG A 29 -15.25 9.93 -6.03
N GLU A 30 -16.20 9.49 -5.22
CA GLU A 30 -16.71 10.23 -4.07
C GLU A 30 -15.66 10.29 -2.96
N SER A 31 -15.05 9.15 -2.66
CA SER A 31 -13.95 9.06 -1.70
C SER A 31 -12.72 9.90 -2.09
N ALA A 32 -12.53 10.20 -3.39
CA ALA A 32 -11.44 11.04 -3.86
C ALA A 32 -11.52 12.50 -3.38
N LYS A 33 -12.70 12.99 -2.95
CA LYS A 33 -12.86 14.34 -2.40
C LYS A 33 -12.03 14.55 -1.14
N PHE A 34 -11.84 13.49 -0.35
CA PHE A 34 -11.10 13.53 0.90
C PHE A 34 -9.58 13.41 0.68
N LEU A 35 -9.11 13.03 -0.51
CA LEU A 35 -7.69 12.78 -0.78
C LEU A 35 -6.91 14.05 -1.16
N PRO A 36 -5.57 14.05 -1.00
CA PRO A 36 -4.71 15.12 -1.50
C PRO A 36 -4.85 15.37 -3.01
N SER A 37 -4.59 16.61 -3.45
CA SER A 37 -4.81 17.08 -4.83
C SER A 37 -4.22 16.18 -5.91
N ARG A 38 -2.99 15.68 -5.72
CA ARG A 38 -2.31 14.80 -6.68
C ARG A 38 -3.05 13.47 -6.83
N SER A 39 -3.42 12.86 -5.71
CA SER A 39 -4.10 11.57 -5.64
C SER A 39 -5.52 11.68 -6.18
N ARG A 40 -6.24 12.77 -5.83
CA ARG A 40 -7.55 13.11 -6.38
C ARG A 40 -7.51 13.24 -7.91
N ARG A 41 -6.55 13.99 -8.46
CA ARG A 41 -6.39 14.14 -9.92
C ARG A 41 -6.13 12.79 -10.60
N THR A 42 -5.27 11.94 -10.03
CA THR A 42 -4.98 10.62 -10.59
C THR A 42 -6.19 9.71 -10.58
N ILE A 43 -6.96 9.70 -9.48
CA ILE A 43 -8.16 8.85 -9.36
C ILE A 43 -9.23 9.28 -10.38
N LEU A 44 -9.49 10.59 -10.50
CA LEU A 44 -10.49 11.09 -11.44
C LEU A 44 -10.12 10.84 -12.91
N ARG A 45 -8.82 10.86 -13.24
CA ARG A 45 -8.36 10.60 -14.63
C ARG A 45 -8.26 9.12 -14.97
N ASN A 46 -7.90 8.27 -14.00
CA ASN A 46 -7.57 6.86 -14.24
C ASN A 46 -8.54 5.91 -13.53
N PHE A 47 -9.80 6.33 -13.36
CA PHE A 47 -10.83 5.62 -12.60
C PHE A 47 -10.97 4.15 -13.06
N ASP A 48 -11.08 3.92 -14.37
CA ASP A 48 -11.32 2.58 -14.93
C ASP A 48 -10.20 1.58 -14.59
N VAL A 49 -8.95 2.04 -14.53
CA VAL A 49 -7.79 1.20 -14.21
C VAL A 49 -7.82 0.80 -12.74
N ILE A 50 -8.21 1.74 -11.88
CA ILE A 50 -8.31 1.54 -10.43
C ILE A 50 -9.45 0.58 -10.11
N GLU A 51 -10.62 0.77 -10.72
CA GLU A 51 -11.78 -0.10 -10.51
C GLU A 51 -11.50 -1.54 -10.98
N LYS A 52 -10.92 -1.71 -12.18
CA LYS A 52 -10.47 -3.02 -12.68
C LYS A 52 -9.46 -3.67 -11.74
N PHE A 53 -8.57 -2.88 -11.14
CA PHE A 53 -7.59 -3.38 -10.18
C PHE A 53 -8.26 -3.87 -8.90
N ILE A 54 -9.19 -3.09 -8.33
CA ILE A 54 -9.95 -3.43 -7.13
C ILE A 54 -10.72 -4.74 -7.35
N ALA A 55 -11.51 -4.83 -8.42
CA ALA A 55 -12.27 -6.03 -8.74
C ALA A 55 -11.37 -7.28 -8.89
N ARG A 56 -10.18 -7.11 -9.46
CA ARG A 56 -9.19 -8.20 -9.57
C ARG A 56 -8.57 -8.55 -8.22
N ALA A 57 -8.33 -7.57 -7.36
CA ALA A 57 -7.76 -7.75 -6.03
C ALA A 57 -8.73 -8.52 -5.13
N GLU A 58 -10.00 -8.08 -5.05
CA GLU A 58 -11.06 -8.75 -4.30
C GLU A 58 -11.24 -10.22 -4.73
N LYS A 59 -11.29 -10.48 -6.05
CA LYS A 59 -11.40 -11.86 -6.59
C LYS A 59 -10.23 -12.75 -6.19
N LYS A 60 -9.03 -12.20 -6.06
CA LYS A 60 -7.83 -12.96 -5.65
C LYS A 60 -7.79 -13.19 -4.15
N ASP A 61 -8.24 -12.21 -3.37
CA ASP A 61 -8.32 -12.29 -1.92
C ASP A 61 -9.29 -13.39 -1.47
N ILE A 62 -10.47 -13.47 -2.09
CA ILE A 62 -11.45 -14.55 -1.87
C ILE A 62 -10.81 -15.94 -2.11
N LYS A 63 -9.96 -16.05 -3.14
CA LYS A 63 -9.23 -17.28 -3.48
C LYS A 63 -7.98 -17.49 -2.62
N LYS A 64 -7.71 -16.61 -1.65
CA LYS A 64 -6.48 -16.56 -0.82
C LYS A 64 -5.19 -16.61 -1.66
N LYS A 65 -5.23 -16.05 -2.88
CA LYS A 65 -4.09 -16.00 -3.80
C LYS A 65 -3.37 -14.66 -3.65
N ARG A 66 -2.03 -14.70 -3.73
CA ARG A 66 -1.20 -13.48 -3.67
C ARG A 66 -1.58 -12.47 -4.75
N ILE A 67 -1.89 -11.25 -4.35
CA ILE A 67 -2.26 -10.14 -5.24
C ILE A 67 -0.98 -9.49 -5.77
N LYS A 68 -0.39 -10.08 -6.82
CA LYS A 68 0.78 -9.50 -7.50
C LYS A 68 0.42 -8.33 -8.40
N THR A 69 1.19 -7.25 -8.34
CA THR A 69 1.04 -6.07 -9.21
C THR A 69 2.39 -5.48 -9.63
N HIS A 70 2.45 -5.00 -10.87
CA HIS A 70 3.53 -4.15 -11.39
C HIS A 70 3.16 -2.67 -11.38
N LEU A 71 1.89 -2.36 -11.09
CA LEU A 71 1.37 -0.99 -11.09
C LEU A 71 1.83 -0.28 -9.81
N ARG A 72 2.99 0.39 -9.88
CA ARG A 72 3.57 1.16 -8.77
C ARG A 72 2.94 2.55 -8.62
N ASP A 73 2.36 3.07 -9.70
CA ASP A 73 1.74 4.40 -9.71
C ASP A 73 0.31 4.42 -9.17
N LEU A 74 -0.27 3.25 -8.89
CA LEU A 74 -1.62 3.12 -8.40
C LEU A 74 -1.72 3.72 -6.98
N VAL A 75 -2.75 4.53 -6.79
CA VAL A 75 -3.06 5.18 -5.51
C VAL A 75 -3.83 4.21 -4.63
N VAL A 76 -3.48 4.15 -3.34
CA VAL A 76 -4.22 3.37 -2.34
C VAL A 76 -5.57 4.04 -2.09
N VAL A 77 -6.63 3.31 -2.45
CA VAL A 77 -8.05 3.69 -2.27
C VAL A 77 -8.58 3.02 -1.00
N PRO A 78 -9.56 3.62 -0.28
CA PRO A 78 -10.11 3.04 0.96
C PRO A 78 -10.56 1.57 0.85
N ARG A 79 -11.06 1.17 -0.32
CA ARG A 79 -11.50 -0.20 -0.62
C ARG A 79 -10.37 -1.25 -0.67
N LEU A 80 -9.11 -0.81 -0.76
CA LEU A 80 -7.93 -1.69 -0.72
C LEU A 80 -7.41 -1.92 0.71
N VAL A 81 -7.94 -1.20 1.71
CA VAL A 81 -7.51 -1.33 3.10
C VAL A 81 -7.87 -2.72 3.63
N GLY A 82 -6.91 -3.38 4.28
CA GLY A 82 -7.04 -4.76 4.75
C GLY A 82 -6.55 -5.82 3.76
N LEU A 83 -6.31 -5.46 2.49
CA LEU A 83 -5.70 -6.37 1.52
C LEU A 83 -4.17 -6.39 1.64
N THR A 84 -3.57 -7.55 1.39
CA THR A 84 -2.12 -7.68 1.25
C THR A 84 -1.73 -7.71 -0.22
N ILE A 85 -1.05 -6.66 -0.69
CA ILE A 85 -0.66 -6.50 -2.10
C ILE A 85 0.83 -6.76 -2.26
N SER A 86 1.19 -7.63 -3.19
CA SER A 86 2.59 -7.87 -3.56
C SER A 86 3.00 -6.93 -4.69
N VAL A 87 3.79 -5.90 -4.38
CA VAL A 87 4.24 -4.87 -5.32
C VAL A 87 5.60 -5.22 -5.90
N HIS A 88 5.75 -5.14 -7.22
CA HIS A 88 7.03 -5.37 -7.88
C HIS A 88 8.04 -4.24 -7.61
N ASN A 89 9.25 -4.59 -7.17
CA ASN A 89 10.33 -3.64 -6.90
C ASN A 89 11.41 -3.56 -8.00
N GLY A 90 11.27 -4.34 -9.08
CA GLY A 90 12.26 -4.44 -10.17
C GLY A 90 12.97 -5.80 -10.21
N LYS A 91 12.96 -6.56 -9.11
CA LYS A 91 13.58 -7.88 -9.00
C LYS A 91 12.64 -8.91 -8.38
N SER A 92 11.93 -8.54 -7.32
CA SER A 92 11.01 -9.39 -6.57
C SER A 92 9.71 -8.65 -6.26
N PHE A 93 8.74 -9.39 -5.73
CA PHE A 93 7.50 -8.80 -5.22
C PHE A 93 7.62 -8.66 -3.70
N THR A 94 7.47 -7.44 -3.20
CA THR A 94 7.41 -7.13 -1.78
C THR A 94 5.95 -7.14 -1.33
N GLU A 95 5.64 -7.89 -0.28
CA GLU A 95 4.29 -7.96 0.29
C GLU A 95 4.04 -6.75 1.19
N VAL A 96 2.98 -6.00 0.90
CA VAL A 96 2.60 -4.79 1.62
C VAL A 96 1.18 -4.99 2.15
N PRO A 97 0.99 -5.19 3.47
CA PRO A 97 -0.33 -5.14 4.09
C PRO A 97 -0.81 -3.69 4.15
N ILE A 98 -1.96 -3.40 3.54
CA ILE A 98 -2.46 -2.02 3.44
C ILE A 98 -3.19 -1.63 4.71
N THR A 99 -2.67 -0.60 5.39
CA THR A 99 -3.28 0.04 6.57
C THR A 99 -4.01 1.33 6.19
N ILE A 100 -4.82 1.87 7.10
CA ILE A 100 -5.60 3.10 6.88
C ILE A 100 -4.73 4.34 6.63
N GLU A 101 -3.55 4.39 7.25
CA GLU A 101 -2.61 5.51 7.12
C GLU A 101 -2.02 5.61 5.71
N MET A 102 -2.09 4.52 4.93
CA MET A 102 -1.57 4.47 3.56
C MET A 102 -2.54 5.06 2.53
N ILE A 103 -3.78 5.41 2.92
CA ILE A 103 -4.77 5.96 1.99
C ILE A 103 -4.26 7.27 1.38
N GLY A 104 -4.26 7.33 0.05
CA GLY A 104 -3.79 8.49 -0.72
C GLY A 104 -2.32 8.42 -1.15
N HIS A 105 -1.54 7.48 -0.62
CA HIS A 105 -0.17 7.20 -1.10
C HIS A 105 -0.17 6.31 -2.34
N ARG A 106 0.95 6.24 -3.05
CA ARG A 106 1.14 5.31 -4.18
C ARG A 106 1.75 3.99 -3.71
N LEU A 107 1.37 2.88 -4.33
CA LEU A 107 1.90 1.55 -4.00
C LEU A 107 3.44 1.46 -4.12
N GLY A 108 4.02 2.21 -5.06
CA GLY A 108 5.47 2.25 -5.25
C GLY A 108 6.25 2.83 -4.07
N GLU A 109 5.63 3.66 -3.23
CA GLU A 109 6.28 4.27 -2.05
C GLU A 109 6.66 3.21 -1.01
N PHE A 110 5.87 2.14 -0.92
CA PHE A 110 6.06 1.05 0.04
C PHE A 110 7.03 -0.04 -0.44
N ALA A 111 7.45 0.00 -1.71
CA ALA A 111 8.34 -1.00 -2.29
C ALA A 111 9.59 -0.33 -2.86
N GLN A 112 10.67 -0.30 -2.06
CA GLN A 112 11.96 0.27 -2.46
C GLN A 112 12.57 -0.49 -3.64
N THR A 113 12.97 0.24 -4.69
CA THR A 113 13.55 -0.33 -5.91
C THR A 113 15.05 -0.60 -5.81
N ARG A 114 15.71 0.05 -4.85
CA ARG A 114 17.14 -0.05 -4.58
C ARG A 114 17.37 -0.47 -3.14
N GLY A 115 18.40 -1.27 -2.92
CA GLY A 115 18.86 -1.59 -1.56
C GLY A 115 19.45 -0.36 -0.87
N LYS A 116 19.40 -0.34 0.46
CA LYS A 116 20.10 0.66 1.26
C LYS A 116 21.61 0.45 1.09
N VAL A 117 22.32 1.49 0.69
CA VAL A 117 23.78 1.49 0.66
C VAL A 117 24.27 1.86 2.05
N ASN A 118 24.99 0.95 2.70
CA ASN A 118 25.71 1.26 3.93
C ASN A 118 27.15 1.61 3.57
N HIS A 119 27.61 2.79 3.98
CA HIS A 119 29.00 3.19 3.84
C HIS A 119 29.84 2.47 4.89
N GLY A 120 30.84 1.70 4.44
CA GLY A 120 31.88 1.13 5.30
C GLY A 120 33.17 1.94 5.21
N SER A 121 34.19 1.58 5.99
CA SER A 121 35.54 2.14 5.84
C SER A 121 36.08 1.83 4.44
N ALA A 122 36.70 2.82 3.80
CA ALA A 122 37.35 2.64 2.52
C ALA A 122 38.60 1.77 2.71
N GLY A 123 38.50 0.49 2.36
CA GLY A 123 39.65 -0.41 2.32
C GLY A 123 40.68 0.07 1.30
N ILE A 124 41.97 -0.03 1.64
CA ILE A 124 43.08 0.27 0.73
C ILE A 124 42.95 -0.65 -0.50
N GLY A 125 42.78 -0.06 -1.69
CA GLY A 125 42.56 -0.80 -2.96
C GLY A 125 41.10 -0.93 -3.42
N ALA A 126 40.16 -0.18 -2.84
CA ALA A 126 38.75 -0.23 -3.24
C ALA A 126 38.46 0.43 -4.62
N THR A 127 38.81 -0.26 -5.72
CA THR A 127 38.43 0.10 -7.10
C THR A 127 37.24 -0.69 -7.65
N LYS A 128 36.55 -1.48 -6.82
CA LYS A 128 35.33 -2.20 -7.24
C LYS A 128 34.10 -1.67 -6.52
N SER A 129 33.79 -0.40 -6.77
CA SER A 129 32.49 0.19 -6.50
C SER A 129 31.39 -0.70 -7.11
N SER A 130 30.47 -1.18 -6.27
CA SER A 130 29.20 -1.89 -6.57
C SER A 130 29.15 -3.43 -6.53
N ARG A 131 30.25 -4.19 -6.52
CA ARG A 131 30.16 -5.68 -6.53
C ARG A 131 30.06 -6.33 -5.14
N ALA A 132 30.39 -5.60 -4.08
CA ALA A 132 30.50 -6.16 -2.72
C ALA A 132 29.17 -6.26 -1.94
N GLN A 133 28.09 -5.61 -2.37
CA GLN A 133 26.80 -5.60 -1.64
C GLN A 133 25.76 -6.54 -2.26
N LYS A 134 26.18 -7.75 -2.66
CA LYS A 134 25.27 -8.78 -3.18
C LYS A 134 25.14 -9.96 -2.21
N LYS A 135 24.58 -9.70 -1.03
CA LYS A 135 23.59 -10.59 -0.40
C LYS A 135 22.88 -9.86 0.73
#